data_AF-A0A4U2Q087-F1
#
_entry.id   AF-A0A4U2Q087-F1
#
_cell.length_a   1.000
_cell.length_b   1.000
_cell.length_c   1.000
_cell.angle_alpha   90.00
_cell.angle_beta   90.00
_cell.angle_gamma   90.00
#
_symmetry.space_group_name_H-M   'P 1'
#
loop_
_entity.id
_entity.type
_entity.pdbx_description
1 polymer ?
#
loop_
_entity_poly.entity_id
_entity_poly.type
_entity_poly.pdbx_seq_one_letter_code
_entity_poly.pdbx_strand_id
1 'polypeptide(L)'
;MWERVKQNFRRQEYGKSEAEYRQELFAQIRASHADWLRAHRLFHEATGEDEIDYAIFVLEAAERKYQIHLKCAKQQGLHRFHLPADEPVYDNDANRVHKRRAE
;
A
#
# COMPACT_ATOMS: atom_id res chain seq x y z
N MET A 1 -9.46 6.13 30.03
CA MET A 1 -10.28 6.51 28.86
C MET A 1 -9.65 6.06 27.54
N TRP A 2 -8.36 6.29 27.31
CA TRP A 2 -7.62 5.87 26.10
C TRP A 2 -7.49 4.34 25.91
N GLU A 3 -7.52 3.54 26.96
CA GLU A 3 -7.48 2.07 26.87
C GLU A 3 -8.75 1.46 26.28
N ARG A 4 -9.92 2.06 26.54
CA ARG A 4 -11.21 1.65 25.94
C ARG A 4 -11.28 1.96 24.45
N VAL A 5 -10.68 3.08 24.01
CA VAL A 5 -10.56 3.43 22.59
C VAL A 5 -9.65 2.43 21.87
N LYS A 6 -8.47 2.12 22.45
CA LYS A 6 -7.57 1.08 21.93
C LYS A 6 -8.23 -0.31 21.86
N GLN A 7 -9.10 -0.65 22.82
CA GLN A 7 -9.86 -1.90 22.79
C GLN A 7 -10.95 -1.92 21.72
N ASN A 8 -11.66 -0.81 21.48
CA ASN A 8 -12.71 -0.75 20.45
C ASN A 8 -12.16 -0.80 19.01
N PHE A 9 -10.97 -0.25 18.75
CA PHE A 9 -10.30 -0.45 17.46
C PHE A 9 -9.93 -1.92 17.24
N ARG A 10 -9.44 -2.61 18.28
CA ARG A 10 -9.11 -4.04 18.24
C ARG A 10 -10.33 -4.96 18.14
N ARG A 11 -11.50 -4.51 18.61
CA ARG A 11 -12.74 -5.30 18.66
C ARG A 11 -13.53 -5.29 17.36
N GLN A 12 -13.33 -4.28 16.50
CA GLN A 12 -13.93 -4.25 15.15
C GLN A 12 -13.31 -5.28 14.18
N GLU A 13 -12.16 -5.88 14.53
CA GLU A 13 -11.49 -6.89 13.70
C GLU A 13 -12.04 -8.31 13.86
N TYR A 14 -12.93 -8.56 14.83
CA TYR A 14 -13.31 -9.92 15.25
C TYR A 14 -14.42 -10.59 14.40
N GLY A 15 -14.64 -10.12 13.18
CA GLY A 15 -15.63 -10.69 12.26
C GLY A 15 -15.17 -10.77 10.80
N LYS A 16 -13.93 -10.37 10.49
CA LYS A 16 -13.41 -10.43 9.13
C LYS A 16 -12.79 -11.79 8.86
N SER A 17 -13.03 -12.33 7.68
CA SER A 17 -12.33 -13.54 7.24
C SER A 17 -10.84 -13.24 7.05
N GLU A 18 -9.99 -14.25 7.14
CA GLU A 18 -8.55 -14.14 6.86
C GLU A 18 -8.29 -13.50 5.47
N ALA A 19 -9.13 -13.80 4.48
CA ALA A 19 -9.03 -13.22 3.15
C ALA A 19 -9.33 -11.71 3.14
N GLU A 20 -10.35 -11.26 3.85
CA GLU A 20 -10.70 -9.84 3.97
C GLU A 20 -9.62 -9.06 4.72
N TYR A 21 -9.09 -9.64 5.80
CA TYR A 21 -7.98 -9.04 6.54
C TYR A 21 -6.73 -8.88 5.66
N ARG A 22 -6.39 -9.91 4.86
CA ARG A 22 -5.28 -9.84 3.89
C ARG A 22 -5.52 -8.78 2.81
N GLN A 23 -6.72 -8.69 2.26
CA GLN A 23 -7.08 -7.67 1.27
C GLN A 23 -6.96 -6.25 1.84
N GLU A 24 -7.45 -6.04 3.05
CA GLU A 24 -7.35 -4.77 3.74
C GLU A 24 -5.89 -4.38 4.01
N LEU A 25 -5.07 -5.33 4.46
CA LEU A 25 -3.64 -5.11 4.64
C LEU A 25 -2.94 -4.72 3.33
N PHE A 26 -3.26 -5.38 2.21
CA PHE A 26 -2.75 -4.97 0.90
C PHE A 26 -3.21 -3.56 0.50
N ALA A 27 -4.48 -3.22 0.74
CA ALA A 27 -4.99 -1.88 0.47
C ALA A 27 -4.25 -0.81 1.30
N GLN A 28 -3.99 -1.09 2.58
CA GLN A 28 -3.23 -0.21 3.47
C GLN A 28 -1.78 -0.03 3.02
N ILE A 29 -1.12 -1.09 2.55
CA ILE A 29 0.23 -1.03 1.97
C ILE A 29 0.23 -0.12 0.74
N ARG A 30 -0.71 -0.32 -0.20
CA ARG A 30 -0.81 0.51 -1.42
C ARG A 30 -1.08 1.98 -1.09
N ALA A 31 -2.03 2.23 -0.19
CA ALA A 31 -2.37 3.59 0.23
C ALA A 31 -1.17 4.30 0.89
N SER A 32 -0.50 3.63 1.84
CA SER A 32 0.67 4.22 2.51
C SER A 32 1.87 4.41 1.59
N HIS A 33 2.06 3.54 0.59
CA HIS A 33 3.06 3.76 -0.45
C HIS A 33 2.73 4.96 -1.34
N ALA A 34 1.46 5.14 -1.72
CA ALA A 34 1.03 6.31 -2.48
C ALA A 34 1.18 7.62 -1.68
N ASP A 35 0.89 7.59 -0.38
CA ASP A 35 1.11 8.71 0.55
C ASP A 35 2.62 9.06 0.59
N TRP A 36 3.50 8.07 0.70
CA TRP A 36 4.94 8.27 0.71
C TRP A 36 5.47 8.89 -0.59
N LEU A 37 5.02 8.41 -1.75
CA LEU A 37 5.35 9.02 -3.04
C LEU A 37 4.86 10.46 -3.18
N ARG A 38 3.68 10.77 -2.60
CA ARG A 38 3.15 12.14 -2.58
C ARG A 38 3.96 13.05 -1.67
N ALA A 39 4.35 12.56 -0.50
CA ALA A 39 5.20 13.31 0.43
C ALA A 39 6.58 13.59 -0.17
N HIS A 40 7.14 12.65 -0.93
CA HIS A 40 8.35 12.89 -1.71
C HIS A 40 8.20 14.05 -2.70
N ARG A 41 7.10 14.10 -3.46
CA ARG A 41 6.83 15.22 -4.37
C ARG A 41 6.67 16.54 -3.62
N LEU A 42 5.94 16.54 -2.52
CA LEU A 42 5.79 17.71 -1.65
C LEU A 42 7.16 18.25 -1.20
N PHE A 43 8.06 17.37 -0.75
CA PHE A 43 9.41 17.75 -0.35
C PHE A 43 10.24 18.31 -1.52
N HIS A 44 10.09 17.77 -2.73
CA HIS A 44 10.78 18.29 -3.91
C HIS A 44 10.25 19.64 -4.39
N GLU A 45 8.97 19.94 -4.15
CA GLU A 45 8.31 21.18 -4.55
C GLU A 45 8.42 22.29 -3.49
N ALA A 46 8.73 21.93 -2.23
CA ALA A 46 8.88 22.88 -1.14
C ALA A 46 10.07 23.83 -1.36
N THR A 47 9.83 25.13 -1.19
CA THR A 47 10.87 26.16 -1.38
C THR A 47 11.05 27.07 -0.18
N GLY A 48 10.00 27.28 0.62
CA GLY A 48 10.08 28.02 1.88
C GLY A 48 10.65 27.19 3.02
N GLU A 49 11.32 27.84 3.98
CA GLU A 49 11.89 27.19 5.17
C GLU A 49 10.82 26.39 5.95
N ASP A 50 9.69 27.04 6.26
CA ASP A 50 8.55 26.38 6.94
C ASP A 50 7.91 25.27 6.08
N GLU A 51 7.90 25.43 4.75
CA GLU A 51 7.36 24.43 3.82
C GLU A 51 8.24 23.18 3.77
N ILE A 52 9.57 23.37 3.82
CA ILE A 52 10.56 22.30 3.86
C ILE A 52 10.42 21.51 5.15
N ASP A 53 10.34 22.19 6.30
CA ASP A 53 10.15 21.55 7.60
C ASP A 53 8.85 20.73 7.64
N TYR A 54 7.75 21.31 7.13
CA TYR A 54 6.49 20.60 7.00
C TYR A 54 6.62 19.37 6.08
N ALA A 55 7.27 19.52 4.92
CA ALA A 55 7.43 18.44 3.97
C ALA A 55 8.29 17.29 4.52
N ILE A 56 9.35 17.59 5.29
CA ILE A 56 10.15 16.59 6.00
C ILE A 56 9.28 15.82 6.99
N PHE A 57 8.54 16.54 7.84
CA PHE A 57 7.65 15.91 8.81
C PHE A 57 6.62 14.97 8.16
N VAL A 58 5.98 15.41 7.07
CA VAL A 58 5.00 14.60 6.33
C VAL A 58 5.66 13.37 5.68
N LEU A 59 6.86 13.54 5.12
CA LEU A 59 7.62 12.45 4.50
C LEU A 59 7.99 11.37 5.52
N GLU A 60 8.53 11.75 6.68
CA GLU A 60 8.89 10.82 7.74
C GLU A 60 7.66 10.07 8.29
N ALA A 61 6.54 10.78 8.47
CA ALA A 61 5.30 10.18 8.93
C ALA A 61 4.75 9.16 7.92
N ALA A 62 4.77 9.49 6.62
CA ALA A 62 4.31 8.61 5.56
C ALA A 62 5.23 7.37 5.42
N GLU A 63 6.55 7.55 5.49
CA GLU A 63 7.50 6.46 5.48
C GLU A 63 7.27 5.51 6.66
N ARG A 64 7.14 6.06 7.88
CA ARG A 64 6.93 5.27 9.09
C ARG A 64 5.65 4.44 9.00
N LYS A 65 4.56 5.04 8.49
CA LYS A 65 3.27 4.37 8.24
C LYS A 65 3.45 3.21 7.25
N TYR A 66 4.13 3.44 6.12
CA TYR A 66 4.40 2.41 5.13
C TYR A 66 5.24 1.26 5.71
N GLN A 67 6.30 1.56 6.45
CA GLN A 67 7.13 0.55 7.11
C GLN A 67 6.34 -0.30 8.12
N ILE A 68 5.36 0.29 8.85
CA ILE A 68 4.49 -0.46 9.76
C ILE A 68 3.66 -1.47 8.98
N HIS A 69 2.96 -1.04 7.91
CA HIS A 69 2.15 -1.95 7.11
C HIS A 69 2.99 -3.07 6.46
N LEU A 70 4.21 -2.77 6.00
CA LEU A 70 5.14 -3.79 5.51
C LEU A 70 5.57 -4.80 6.59
N LYS A 71 5.80 -4.34 7.83
CA LYS A 71 6.12 -5.22 8.96
C LYS A 71 4.92 -6.12 9.30
N CYS A 72 3.70 -5.56 9.31
CA CYS A 72 2.48 -6.32 9.50
C CYS A 72 2.29 -7.38 8.40
N ALA A 73 2.54 -7.04 7.13
CA ALA A 73 2.47 -7.99 6.02
C ALA A 73 3.43 -9.17 6.19
N LYS A 74 4.69 -8.88 6.54
CA LYS A 74 5.71 -9.91 6.77
C LYS A 74 5.33 -10.86 7.91
N GLN A 75 4.77 -10.34 9.00
CA GLN A 75 4.32 -11.14 10.15
C GLN A 75 3.17 -12.09 9.77
N GLN A 76 2.37 -11.73 8.77
CA GLN A 76 1.24 -12.53 8.27
C GLN A 76 1.64 -13.46 7.10
N GLY A 77 2.94 -13.66 6.87
CA GLY A 77 3.45 -14.52 5.79
C GLY A 77 3.25 -13.95 4.38
N LEU A 78 2.83 -12.69 4.24
CA LEU A 78 2.74 -12.01 2.96
C LEU A 78 4.14 -11.56 2.53
N HIS A 79 4.77 -12.32 1.64
CA HIS A 79 6.01 -11.91 0.99
C HIS A 79 5.75 -10.80 -0.04
N ARG A 80 6.67 -9.83 -0.15
CA ARG A 80 6.64 -8.70 -1.10
C ARG A 80 6.38 -9.11 -2.55
N PHE A 81 6.76 -10.33 -2.93
CA PHE A 81 6.57 -10.91 -4.26
C PHE A 81 5.16 -11.46 -4.53
N HIS A 82 4.30 -11.53 -3.50
CA HIS A 82 2.91 -11.97 -3.59
C HIS A 82 1.93 -10.79 -3.66
N LEU A 83 2.41 -9.54 -3.78
CA LEU A 83 1.53 -8.47 -4.23
C LEU A 83 1.06 -8.86 -5.63
N PRO A 84 -0.25 -9.09 -5.85
CA PRO A 84 -0.75 -9.13 -7.21
C PRO A 84 -0.42 -7.75 -7.76
N ALA A 85 0.53 -7.71 -8.70
CA ALA A 85 0.62 -6.56 -9.56
C ALA A 85 -0.77 -6.47 -10.19
N ASP A 86 -1.54 -5.46 -9.81
CA ASP A 86 -2.56 -4.91 -10.70
C ASP A 86 -1.77 -4.29 -11.90
N GLU A 87 -1.01 -5.13 -12.61
CA GLU A 87 -0.66 -4.90 -13.99
C GLU A 87 -2.02 -4.84 -14.68
N PRO A 88 -2.44 -3.68 -15.24
CA PRO A 88 -3.44 -3.75 -16.28
C PRO A 88 -2.87 -4.74 -17.29
N VAL A 89 -3.62 -5.80 -17.55
CA VAL A 89 -3.32 -6.79 -18.59
C VAL A 89 -3.06 -5.98 -19.86
N TYR A 90 -1.80 -5.71 -20.18
CA TYR A 90 -1.42 -5.33 -21.52
C TYR A 90 -1.64 -6.61 -22.29
N ASP A 91 -2.82 -6.68 -22.90
CA ASP A 91 -3.21 -7.71 -23.83
C ASP A 91 -2.12 -7.73 -24.90
N ASN A 92 -1.17 -8.65 -24.75
CA ASN A 92 -0.10 -8.81 -25.69
C ASN A 92 -0.72 -9.54 -26.88
N ASP A 93 -1.29 -8.75 -27.79
CA ASP A 93 -1.87 -9.15 -29.08
C ASP A 93 -0.91 -10.00 -29.95
N ALA A 94 0.32 -10.24 -29.49
CA ALA A 94 1.28 -11.17 -30.09
C ALA A 94 0.81 -12.63 -30.12
N ASN A 95 -0.12 -13.06 -29.25
CA ASN A 95 -0.54 -14.48 -29.22
C ASN A 95 -1.86 -14.80 -29.94
N ARG A 96 -2.54 -13.81 -30.54
CA ARG A 96 -3.78 -14.08 -31.31
C ARG A 96 -3.52 -14.52 -32.76
N VAL A 97 -2.29 -14.39 -33.26
CA VAL A 97 -1.96 -14.67 -34.67
C VAL A 97 -1.62 -16.16 -34.92
N HIS A 98 -1.34 -16.96 -33.88
CA HIS A 98 -0.89 -18.35 -34.08
C HIS A 98 -2.00 -19.41 -34.10
N LYS A 99 -3.28 -19.05 -34.01
CA LYS A 99 -4.38 -20.03 -33.99
C LYS A 99 -5.42 -19.88 -35.11
N ARG A 100 -5.02 -19.36 -36.27
CA ARG A 100 -5.79 -19.44 -37.53
C ARG A 100 -4.89 -19.46 -38.77
N ARG A 101 -4.12 -20.52 -38.96
CA ARG A 101 -3.76 -21.02 -40.31
C ARG A 101 -3.13 -22.40 -40.24
N ALA A 102 -3.61 -23.27 -41.14
CA ALA A 102 -3.30 -24.69 -41.34
C ALA A 102 -3.82 -25.62 -40.23
N GLU A 103 -4.69 -26.58 -40.48
CA GLU A 103 -5.51 -27.00 -41.63
C GLU A 103 -6.49 -28.04 -41.05
#